data_AF-A0A443QUY4-F1
#
_entry.id   AF-A0A443QUY4-F1
#
_cell.length_a   1.000
_cell.length_b   1.000
_cell.length_c   1.000
_cell.angle_alpha   90.00
_cell.angle_beta   90.00
_cell.angle_gamma   90.00
#
_symmetry.space_group_name_H-M   'P 1'
#
loop_
_entity.id
_entity.type
_entity.pdbx_description
1 polymer ?
#
loop_
_entity_poly.entity_id
_entity_poly.type
_entity_poly.pdbx_seq_one_letter_code
_entity_poly.pdbx_strand_id
1 'polypeptide(L)'
;MWQQVKCLEQHSKCYRLFPRELFRLAVRNIKRMYKSRCLTSNGRQEFLKHMKCIVSPERSEPVHQCVDKWTLMMRITLDNFSKEDYFPSSCCAFLLFKNCLIAEVDKACENTTGNETSRYITKTISSMILDKSIKDLAVKAAFNKSCEVSIEQADKCALKLMFEGDRERVVPRSLDDMEAHCRNATTKIKCIEKHAKCYSSFPRQVMGTALSNIKRAYKQRCSREGKKEFLKHTRCIKSEKQSEPAHQTLDKWTYNMKYILSSVKHEDHIPACCCAFHVFRQDLIRTVNKLCENTTKDSTAKYIEQNISAGVSDFLDLGCNRFRTIADCRKNLPNITKTIETNTRHGVPRQQTSAIFHFLQIAVTFH
;
A
#
# COMPACT_ATOMS: atom_id res chain seq x y z
N MET A 1 32.50 -3.40 -2.24
CA MET A 1 31.23 -3.39 -1.47
C MET A 1 30.41 -2.09 -1.57
N TRP A 2 30.93 -0.89 -1.22
CA TRP A 2 30.12 0.36 -1.31
C TRP A 2 29.61 0.67 -2.73
N GLN A 3 30.42 0.40 -3.76
CA GLN A 3 29.99 0.51 -5.16
C GLN A 3 28.84 -0.46 -5.49
N GLN A 4 28.83 -1.67 -4.94
CA GLN A 4 27.73 -2.63 -5.10
C GLN A 4 26.45 -2.11 -4.44
N VAL A 5 26.53 -1.51 -3.25
CA VAL A 5 25.35 -0.87 -2.61
C VAL A 5 24.79 0.26 -3.47
N LYS A 6 25.64 1.11 -4.06
CA LYS A 6 25.21 2.15 -5.02
C LYS A 6 24.57 1.55 -6.28
N CYS A 7 25.12 0.46 -6.80
CA CYS A 7 24.55 -0.28 -7.94
C CYS A 7 23.15 -0.81 -7.59
N LEU A 8 22.97 -1.43 -6.43
CA LEU A 8 21.66 -1.87 -5.94
C LEU A 8 20.70 -0.67 -5.80
N GLU A 9 21.13 0.46 -5.22
CA GLU A 9 20.30 1.67 -5.14
C GLU A 9 19.81 2.14 -6.54
N GLN A 10 20.67 2.08 -7.56
CA GLN A 10 20.30 2.40 -8.94
C GLN A 10 19.34 1.36 -9.52
N HIS A 11 19.63 0.07 -9.35
CA HIS A 11 18.79 -1.02 -9.81
C HIS A 11 17.40 -1.00 -9.16
N SER A 12 17.29 -0.47 -7.94
CA SER A 12 16.00 -0.29 -7.27
C SER A 12 15.00 0.51 -8.12
N LYS A 13 15.49 1.43 -8.96
CA LYS A 13 14.66 2.27 -9.84
C LYS A 13 13.98 1.48 -10.95
N CYS A 14 14.49 0.30 -11.30
CA CYS A 14 13.93 -0.59 -12.33
C CYS A 14 12.68 -1.34 -11.85
N TYR A 15 12.48 -1.46 -10.54
CA TYR A 15 11.32 -2.14 -9.98
C TYR A 15 10.08 -1.25 -9.96
N ARG A 16 8.91 -1.91 -10.05
CA ARG A 16 7.60 -1.32 -9.76
C ARG A 16 7.49 -0.91 -8.29
N LEU A 17 6.50 -0.09 -7.95
CA LEU A 17 6.43 0.64 -6.68
C LEU A 17 6.72 -0.24 -5.44
N PHE A 18 6.06 -1.39 -5.28
CA PHE A 18 6.24 -2.22 -4.09
C PHE A 18 7.52 -3.05 -4.05
N PRO A 19 7.87 -3.83 -5.09
CA PRO A 19 9.17 -4.50 -5.12
C PRO A 19 10.33 -3.50 -4.96
N ARG A 20 10.18 -2.29 -5.51
CA ARG A 20 11.13 -1.19 -5.33
C ARG A 20 11.27 -0.78 -3.87
N GLU A 21 10.18 -0.66 -3.13
CA GLU A 21 10.22 -0.18 -1.75
C GLU A 21 10.73 -1.25 -0.78
N LEU A 22 10.34 -2.52 -0.97
CA LEU A 22 10.96 -3.65 -0.27
C LEU A 22 12.46 -3.73 -0.55
N PHE A 23 12.85 -3.61 -1.82
CA PHE A 23 14.25 -3.62 -2.23
C PHE A 23 15.02 -2.43 -1.65
N ARG A 24 14.44 -1.22 -1.68
CA ARG A 24 15.02 -0.02 -1.06
C ARG A 24 15.19 -0.17 0.45
N LEU A 25 14.24 -0.80 1.13
CA LEU A 25 14.34 -1.08 2.56
C LEU A 25 15.53 -2.02 2.83
N ALA A 26 15.64 -3.12 2.09
CA ALA A 26 16.77 -4.04 2.19
C ALA A 26 18.11 -3.34 1.93
N VAL A 27 18.21 -2.57 0.84
CA VAL A 27 19.43 -1.82 0.49
C VAL A 27 19.78 -0.78 1.55
N ARG A 28 18.80 -0.08 2.11
CA ARG A 28 18.99 0.89 3.21
C ARG A 28 19.55 0.20 4.46
N ASN A 29 19.04 -0.98 4.80
CA ASN A 29 19.51 -1.75 5.95
C ASN A 29 20.95 -2.26 5.72
N ILE A 30 21.27 -2.77 4.54
CA ILE A 30 22.64 -3.13 4.14
C ILE A 30 23.56 -1.91 4.25
N LYS A 31 23.12 -0.73 3.77
CA LYS A 31 23.89 0.52 3.85
C LYS A 31 24.14 0.94 5.29
N ARG A 32 23.13 0.88 6.17
CA ARG A 32 23.28 1.19 7.61
C ARG A 32 24.27 0.24 8.28
N MET A 33 24.13 -1.06 8.02
CA MET A 33 25.07 -2.07 8.52
C MET A 33 26.50 -1.80 8.05
N TYR A 34 26.69 -1.47 6.77
CA TYR A 34 28.01 -1.14 6.23
C TYR A 34 28.58 0.11 6.92
N LYS A 35 27.78 1.17 7.09
CA LYS A 35 28.21 2.37 7.80
C LYS A 35 28.63 2.06 9.24
N SER A 36 27.83 1.29 9.98
CA SER A 36 28.13 0.96 11.37
C SER A 36 29.40 0.13 11.48
N ARG A 37 29.59 -0.88 10.61
CA ARG A 37 30.75 -1.79 10.62
C ARG A 37 32.03 -1.16 10.09
N CYS A 38 31.97 -0.43 8.98
CA CYS A 38 33.16 -0.03 8.24
C CYS A 38 33.59 1.42 8.49
N LEU A 39 32.67 2.32 8.83
CA LEU A 39 32.98 3.76 8.99
C LEU A 39 33.26 4.17 10.43
N THR A 40 32.88 3.36 11.42
CA THR A 40 33.17 3.63 12.83
C THR A 40 34.39 2.84 13.30
N SER A 41 35.18 3.39 14.23
CA SER A 41 36.34 2.66 14.80
C SER A 41 35.86 1.42 15.58
N ASN A 42 34.87 1.61 16.46
CA ASN A 42 34.29 0.54 17.27
C ASN A 42 33.69 -0.58 16.40
N GLY A 43 32.94 -0.24 15.35
CA GLY A 43 32.35 -1.24 14.46
C GLY A 43 33.39 -2.06 13.69
N ARG A 44 34.54 -1.46 13.34
CA ARG A 44 35.65 -2.17 12.70
C ARG A 44 36.32 -3.13 13.67
N GLN A 45 36.60 -2.67 14.90
CA GLN A 45 37.18 -3.50 15.94
C GLN A 45 36.27 -4.68 16.30
N GLU A 46 34.98 -4.43 16.48
CA GLU A 46 33.99 -5.46 16.78
C GLU A 46 33.86 -6.47 15.63
N PHE A 47 33.83 -6.01 14.37
CA PHE A 47 33.82 -6.90 13.21
C PHE A 47 35.08 -7.78 13.17
N LEU A 48 36.27 -7.18 13.31
CA LEU A 48 37.54 -7.92 13.30
C LEU A 48 37.63 -8.89 14.48
N LYS A 49 37.10 -8.55 15.66
CA LYS A 49 37.04 -9.46 16.81
C LYS A 49 36.34 -10.76 16.43
N HIS A 50 35.17 -10.66 15.79
CA HIS A 50 34.34 -11.82 15.48
C HIS A 50 34.74 -12.56 14.20
N MET A 51 35.33 -11.90 13.21
CA MET A 51 35.66 -12.56 11.93
C MET A 51 37.00 -13.31 11.93
N LYS A 52 37.83 -13.16 12.97
CA LYS A 52 39.13 -13.85 13.10
C LYS A 52 39.06 -15.37 12.93
N CYS A 53 37.94 -16.00 13.29
CA CYS A 53 37.80 -17.45 13.18
C CYS A 53 37.46 -17.96 11.77
N ILE A 54 37.04 -17.09 10.84
CA ILE A 54 36.63 -17.45 9.46
C ILE A 54 37.51 -16.77 8.40
N VAL A 55 38.78 -16.50 8.72
CA VAL A 55 39.70 -15.84 7.79
C VAL A 55 40.38 -16.81 6.82
N SER A 56 40.46 -18.10 7.15
CA SER A 56 41.08 -19.09 6.27
C SER A 56 40.07 -19.63 5.25
N PRO A 57 40.52 -20.02 4.04
CA PRO A 57 39.64 -20.65 3.06
C PRO A 57 38.91 -21.86 3.60
N GLU A 58 39.59 -22.73 4.35
CA GLU A 58 39.02 -23.98 4.89
C GLU A 58 37.87 -23.71 5.88
N ARG A 59 37.96 -22.61 6.63
CA ARG A 59 36.94 -22.21 7.62
C ARG A 59 35.84 -21.34 7.02
N SER A 60 36.14 -20.56 5.99
CA SER A 60 35.16 -19.67 5.33
C SER A 60 34.34 -20.38 4.25
N GLU A 61 34.88 -21.43 3.64
CA GLU A 61 34.21 -22.14 2.54
C GLU A 61 32.84 -22.72 2.92
N PRO A 62 32.68 -23.44 4.06
CA PRO A 62 31.34 -23.91 4.46
C PRO A 62 30.34 -22.77 4.68
N VAL A 63 30.82 -21.60 5.15
CA VAL A 63 30.01 -20.40 5.33
C VAL A 63 29.57 -19.81 3.98
N HIS A 64 30.46 -19.81 2.98
CA HIS A 64 30.12 -19.41 1.61
C HIS A 64 29.10 -20.36 0.97
N GLN A 65 29.23 -21.68 1.19
CA GLN A 65 28.27 -22.66 0.69
C GLN A 65 26.84 -22.43 1.22
N CYS A 66 26.67 -21.84 2.40
CA CYS A 66 25.33 -21.42 2.86
C CYS A 66 24.72 -20.34 1.95
N VAL A 67 25.53 -19.40 1.44
CA VAL A 67 25.08 -18.37 0.49
C VAL A 67 24.74 -18.98 -0.87
N ASP A 68 25.52 -19.97 -1.32
CA ASP A 68 25.24 -20.69 -2.57
C ASP A 68 23.94 -21.49 -2.47
N LYS A 69 23.74 -22.21 -1.36
CA LYS A 69 22.47 -22.90 -1.05
C LYS A 69 21.30 -21.93 -1.03
N TRP A 70 21.45 -20.75 -0.42
CA TRP A 70 20.41 -19.72 -0.44
C TRP A 70 20.10 -19.26 -1.86
N THR A 71 21.12 -18.98 -2.67
CA THR A 71 20.97 -18.56 -4.07
C THR A 71 20.24 -19.63 -4.88
N LEU A 72 20.58 -20.91 -4.68
CA LEU A 72 19.88 -22.04 -5.30
C LEU A 72 18.42 -22.13 -4.85
N MET A 73 18.14 -22.00 -3.55
CA MET A 73 16.76 -22.00 -3.02
C MET A 73 15.92 -20.85 -3.59
N MET A 74 16.51 -19.67 -3.74
CA MET A 74 15.84 -18.52 -4.36
C MET A 74 15.55 -18.79 -5.85
N ARG A 75 16.47 -19.43 -6.58
CA ARG A 75 16.24 -19.85 -7.97
C ARG A 75 15.12 -20.88 -8.06
N ILE A 76 15.17 -21.93 -7.25
CA ILE A 76 14.11 -22.95 -7.16
C ILE A 76 12.76 -22.30 -6.84
N THR A 77 12.74 -21.31 -5.94
CA THR A 77 11.52 -20.55 -5.62
C THR A 77 10.97 -19.86 -6.86
N LEU A 78 11.81 -19.22 -7.67
CA LEU A 78 11.37 -18.54 -8.88
C LEU A 78 10.90 -19.50 -9.97
N ASP A 79 11.56 -20.65 -10.12
CA ASP A 79 11.34 -21.60 -11.20
C ASP A 79 10.15 -22.54 -10.94
N ASN A 80 9.94 -22.96 -9.69
CA ASN A 80 9.02 -24.06 -9.36
C ASN A 80 7.77 -23.63 -8.60
N PHE A 81 7.72 -22.41 -8.05
CA PHE A 81 6.60 -21.96 -7.23
C PHE A 81 5.72 -20.95 -7.96
N SER A 82 4.46 -20.86 -7.52
CA SER A 82 3.58 -19.79 -7.97
C SER A 82 4.07 -18.43 -7.45
N LYS A 83 3.64 -17.34 -8.09
CA LYS A 83 4.02 -15.97 -7.66
C LYS A 83 3.53 -15.64 -6.25
N GLU A 84 2.44 -16.26 -5.83
CA GLU A 84 1.83 -16.18 -4.51
C GLU A 84 2.76 -16.78 -3.45
N ASP A 85 3.42 -17.87 -3.81
CA ASP A 85 4.30 -18.62 -2.94
C ASP A 85 5.72 -18.06 -2.92
N TYR A 86 6.08 -17.17 -3.86
CA TYR A 86 7.41 -16.56 -3.90
C TYR A 86 7.81 -15.94 -2.57
N PHE A 87 6.92 -15.18 -1.92
CA PHE A 87 7.26 -14.53 -0.65
C PHE A 87 7.36 -15.53 0.51
N PRO A 88 6.35 -16.38 0.79
CA PRO A 88 6.47 -17.45 1.80
C PRO A 88 7.70 -18.34 1.59
N SER A 89 7.93 -18.83 0.38
CA SER A 89 9.08 -19.69 0.06
C SER A 89 10.41 -18.97 0.20
N SER A 90 10.50 -17.70 -0.21
CA SER A 90 11.70 -16.87 0.02
C SER A 90 11.98 -16.65 1.51
N CYS A 91 10.92 -16.48 2.33
CA CYS A 91 11.07 -16.39 3.77
C CYS A 91 11.59 -17.70 4.38
N CYS A 92 11.08 -18.85 3.95
CA CYS A 92 11.58 -20.16 4.36
C CYS A 92 13.05 -20.38 3.94
N ALA A 93 13.38 -20.09 2.67
CA ALA A 93 14.75 -20.16 2.15
C ALA A 93 15.70 -19.27 2.96
N PHE A 94 15.24 -18.09 3.35
CA PHE A 94 15.99 -17.17 4.19
C PHE A 94 16.24 -17.73 5.60
N LEU A 95 15.22 -18.34 6.24
CA LEU A 95 15.39 -18.97 7.55
C LEU A 95 16.38 -20.14 7.50
N LEU A 96 16.31 -20.97 6.46
CA LEU A 96 17.26 -22.06 6.23
C LEU A 96 18.68 -21.55 6.02
N PHE A 97 18.84 -20.49 5.21
CA PHE A 97 20.12 -19.80 5.05
C PHE A 97 20.68 -19.32 6.39
N LYS A 98 19.86 -18.61 7.18
CA LYS A 98 20.28 -18.09 8.49
C LYS A 98 20.74 -19.23 9.41
N ASN A 99 19.99 -20.32 9.48
CA ASN A 99 20.33 -21.46 10.32
C ASN A 99 21.61 -22.17 9.87
N CYS A 100 21.78 -22.37 8.55
CA CYS A 100 23.02 -22.87 7.96
C CYS A 100 24.20 -22.00 8.37
N LEU A 101 24.08 -20.68 8.19
CA LEU A 101 25.14 -19.74 8.47
C LEU A 101 25.54 -19.75 9.95
N ILE A 102 24.57 -19.83 10.87
CA ILE A 102 24.83 -19.92 12.32
C ILE A 102 25.58 -21.21 12.64
N ALA A 103 25.11 -22.35 12.14
CA ALA A 103 25.70 -23.66 12.42
C ALA A 103 27.14 -23.77 11.91
N GLU A 104 27.40 -23.35 10.67
CA GLU A 104 28.75 -23.42 10.08
C GLU A 104 29.70 -22.42 10.76
N VAL A 105 29.21 -21.25 11.19
CA VAL A 105 30.02 -20.30 11.97
C VAL A 105 30.34 -20.86 13.35
N ASP A 106 29.36 -21.42 14.07
CA ASP A 106 29.59 -22.01 15.39
C ASP A 106 30.66 -23.11 15.30
N LYS A 107 30.56 -23.97 14.28
CA LYS A 107 31.56 -25.00 14.00
C LYS A 107 32.94 -24.43 13.66
N ALA A 108 33.02 -23.43 12.78
CA ALA A 108 34.29 -22.82 12.39
C ALA A 108 34.97 -22.03 13.52
N CYS A 109 34.18 -21.54 14.47
CA CYS A 109 34.61 -20.64 15.53
C CYS A 109 34.68 -21.26 16.92
N GLU A 110 34.29 -22.53 17.08
CA GLU A 110 34.23 -23.28 18.36
C GLU A 110 35.46 -23.05 19.23
N ASN A 111 36.66 -23.23 18.66
CA ASN A 111 37.94 -23.14 19.36
C ASN A 111 38.60 -21.74 19.33
N THR A 112 37.90 -20.69 18.89
CA THR A 112 38.49 -19.35 18.74
C THR A 112 37.66 -18.28 19.45
N THR A 113 36.37 -18.21 19.16
CA THR A 113 35.43 -17.24 19.74
C THR A 113 34.17 -17.91 20.28
N GLY A 114 34.04 -19.22 20.14
CA GLY A 114 32.85 -19.98 20.47
C GLY A 114 31.62 -19.42 19.76
N ASN A 115 30.51 -19.34 20.51
CA ASN A 115 29.23 -18.83 20.01
C ASN A 115 29.11 -17.28 20.03
N GLU A 116 30.16 -16.53 20.40
CA GLU A 116 30.09 -15.06 20.34
C GLU A 116 29.95 -14.57 18.90
N THR A 117 30.64 -15.22 17.96
CA THR A 117 30.63 -14.86 16.54
C THR A 117 29.28 -15.13 15.90
N SER A 118 28.67 -16.29 16.15
CA SER A 118 27.33 -16.58 15.64
C SER A 118 26.26 -15.66 16.23
N ARG A 119 26.38 -15.27 17.50
CA ARG A 119 25.53 -14.22 18.11
C ARG A 119 25.71 -12.87 17.41
N TYR A 120 26.94 -12.46 17.14
CA TYR A 120 27.24 -11.22 16.40
C TYR A 120 26.65 -11.24 14.98
N ILE A 121 26.83 -12.35 14.26
CA ILE A 121 26.26 -12.55 12.92
C ILE A 121 24.74 -12.55 12.97
N THR A 122 24.14 -13.28 13.90
CA THR A 122 22.69 -13.33 14.11
C THR A 122 22.12 -11.94 14.38
N LYS A 123 22.77 -11.15 15.25
CA LYS A 123 22.38 -9.76 15.53
C LYS A 123 22.47 -8.90 14.28
N THR A 124 23.51 -9.09 13.48
CA THR A 124 23.67 -8.33 12.23
C THR A 124 22.60 -8.71 11.20
N ILE A 125 22.41 -10.00 10.93
CA ILE A 125 21.38 -10.48 10.00
C ILE A 125 20.00 -10.04 10.45
N SER A 126 19.73 -10.16 11.76
CA SER A 126 18.52 -9.63 12.36
C SER A 126 18.39 -8.14 12.12
N SER A 127 19.44 -7.32 12.24
CA SER A 127 19.35 -5.89 11.90
C SER A 127 19.10 -5.60 10.40
N MET A 128 19.39 -6.55 9.50
CA MET A 128 19.08 -6.42 8.07
C MET A 128 17.60 -6.66 7.76
N ILE A 129 17.00 -7.64 8.43
CA ILE A 129 15.62 -8.12 8.17
C ILE A 129 14.65 -7.51 9.17
N LEU A 130 15.02 -7.58 10.43
CA LEU A 130 14.34 -7.10 11.63
C LEU A 130 14.93 -5.74 12.01
N ASP A 131 14.94 -4.79 11.07
CA ASP A 131 14.78 -3.41 11.55
C ASP A 131 13.51 -3.43 12.40
N LYS A 132 13.57 -2.81 13.57
CA LYS A 132 12.54 -2.86 14.62
C LYS A 132 11.14 -2.64 14.07
N SER A 133 11.05 -1.94 12.93
CA SER A 133 9.87 -1.85 12.08
C SER A 133 9.12 -3.17 11.95
N ILE A 134 9.69 -4.30 11.47
CA ILE A 134 8.88 -5.51 11.13
C ILE A 134 8.36 -6.27 12.37
N LYS A 135 9.13 -6.34 13.46
CA LYS A 135 8.71 -7.03 14.71
C LYS A 135 7.84 -6.15 15.61
N ASP A 136 8.06 -4.83 15.66
CA ASP A 136 7.15 -3.90 16.34
C ASP A 136 5.85 -3.69 15.52
N LEU A 137 5.88 -3.92 14.20
CA LEU A 137 4.74 -3.84 13.27
C LEU A 137 3.63 -4.86 13.54
N ALA A 138 3.98 -6.09 13.93
CA ALA A 138 3.04 -7.22 13.85
C ALA A 138 2.21 -7.48 15.13
N VAL A 139 2.63 -6.99 16.31
CA VAL A 139 1.97 -7.44 17.57
C VAL A 139 1.63 -6.31 18.55
N LYS A 140 2.20 -5.09 18.41
CA LYS A 140 1.94 -3.98 19.36
C LYS A 140 1.62 -2.63 18.72
N ALA A 141 1.52 -2.50 17.39
CA ALA A 141 1.53 -1.19 16.71
C ALA A 141 0.39 -0.93 15.71
N ALA A 142 -0.80 -1.48 15.90
CA ALA A 142 -1.96 -1.02 15.15
C ALA A 142 -2.32 0.44 15.52
N PHE A 143 -2.15 0.85 16.79
CA PHE A 143 -2.52 2.20 17.29
C PHE A 143 -1.69 2.68 18.50
N ASN A 144 -0.36 2.44 18.55
CA ASN A 144 0.42 2.65 19.79
C ASN A 144 0.90 4.10 20.05
N LYS A 145 0.24 5.11 19.46
CA LYS A 145 0.40 6.52 19.82
C LYS A 145 -0.98 7.15 19.86
N SER A 146 -1.24 8.01 20.85
CA SER A 146 -2.35 8.95 20.76
C SER A 146 -2.20 9.74 19.47
N CYS A 147 -3.06 9.45 18.51
CA CYS A 147 -3.09 10.17 17.26
C CYS A 147 -3.61 11.58 17.51
N GLU A 148 -2.93 12.57 16.96
CA GLU A 148 -3.45 13.95 16.94
C GLU A 148 -4.84 14.02 16.29
N VAL A 149 -5.08 13.17 15.28
CA VAL A 149 -6.35 13.03 14.58
C VAL A 149 -6.87 11.62 14.80
N SER A 150 -8.05 11.46 15.40
CA SER A 150 -8.67 10.15 15.61
C SER A 150 -9.08 9.51 14.27
N ILE A 151 -9.36 8.21 14.28
CA ILE A 151 -9.79 7.50 13.07
C ILE A 151 -11.16 8.03 12.58
N GLU A 152 -12.06 8.38 13.50
CA GLU A 152 -13.37 8.98 13.22
C GLU A 152 -13.24 10.39 12.65
N GLN A 153 -12.28 11.17 13.14
CA GLN A 153 -11.98 12.49 12.57
C GLN A 153 -11.41 12.37 11.15
N ALA A 154 -10.51 11.41 10.93
CA ALA A 154 -9.97 11.12 9.61
C ALA A 154 -11.06 10.67 8.63
N ASP A 155 -12.03 9.86 9.08
CA ASP A 155 -13.21 9.45 8.29
C ASP A 155 -14.05 10.65 7.86
N LYS A 156 -14.40 11.52 8.81
CA LYS A 156 -15.13 12.78 8.51
C LYS A 156 -14.36 13.65 7.51
N CYS A 157 -13.03 13.65 7.57
CA CYS A 157 -12.20 14.33 6.60
C CYS A 157 -12.23 13.66 5.21
N ALA A 158 -12.15 12.32 5.15
CA ALA A 158 -12.21 11.55 3.92
C ALA A 158 -13.56 11.66 3.21
N LEU A 159 -14.67 11.63 3.96
CA LEU A 159 -16.03 11.84 3.45
C LEU A 159 -16.14 13.20 2.73
N LYS A 160 -15.46 14.22 3.26
CA LYS A 160 -15.43 15.58 2.71
C LYS A 160 -14.39 15.74 1.59
N LEU A 161 -13.78 14.68 1.05
CA LEU A 161 -12.97 14.79 -0.17
C LEU A 161 -13.85 14.68 -1.41
N MET A 162 -14.68 13.66 -1.50
CA MET A 162 -15.61 13.47 -2.61
C MET A 162 -16.82 14.41 -2.44
N PHE A 163 -17.46 14.78 -3.55
CA PHE A 163 -18.74 15.49 -3.46
C PHE A 163 -19.88 14.47 -3.36
N GLU A 164 -19.73 13.32 -4.00
CA GLU A 164 -20.60 12.16 -3.80
C GLU A 164 -20.47 11.67 -2.35
N GLY A 165 -21.56 11.13 -1.80
CA GLY A 165 -21.66 10.65 -0.41
C GLY A 165 -21.93 11.72 0.65
N ASP A 166 -21.39 12.94 0.49
CA ASP A 166 -21.61 14.04 1.43
C ASP A 166 -22.72 14.98 0.96
N ARG A 167 -23.96 14.69 1.39
CA ARG A 167 -25.15 15.48 1.01
C ARG A 167 -25.22 16.86 1.65
N GLU A 168 -24.30 17.20 2.55
CA GLU A 168 -24.16 18.57 3.06
C GLU A 168 -23.31 19.44 2.13
N ARG A 169 -22.59 18.82 1.19
CA ARG A 169 -21.69 19.51 0.27
C ARG A 169 -22.41 19.82 -1.03
N VAL A 170 -22.38 21.09 -1.40
CA VAL A 170 -22.89 21.58 -2.68
C VAL A 170 -21.89 21.24 -3.80
N VAL A 171 -22.42 20.71 -4.91
CA VAL A 171 -21.63 20.55 -6.15
C VAL A 171 -21.24 21.94 -6.67
N PRO A 172 -19.95 22.26 -6.87
CA PRO A 172 -19.54 23.59 -7.30
C PRO A 172 -20.19 24.01 -8.64
N ARG A 173 -20.79 25.20 -8.67
CA ARG A 173 -21.46 25.77 -9.86
C ARG A 173 -20.80 27.03 -10.38
N SER A 174 -19.92 27.63 -9.59
CA SER A 174 -19.14 28.82 -9.94
C SER A 174 -17.64 28.63 -9.66
N LEU A 175 -16.83 29.58 -10.12
CA LEU A 175 -15.41 29.63 -9.78
C LEU A 175 -15.18 29.88 -8.29
N ASP A 176 -16.06 30.64 -7.63
CA ASP A 176 -15.99 30.91 -6.20
C ASP A 176 -16.32 29.66 -5.38
N ASP A 177 -17.33 28.89 -5.79
CA ASP A 177 -17.61 27.58 -5.18
C ASP A 177 -16.41 26.63 -5.33
N MET A 178 -15.76 26.66 -6.49
CA MET A 178 -14.55 25.86 -6.75
C MET A 178 -13.39 26.28 -5.87
N GLU A 179 -13.22 27.58 -5.62
CA GLU A 179 -12.19 28.08 -4.69
C GLU A 179 -12.45 27.59 -3.26
N ALA A 180 -13.70 27.70 -2.78
CA ALA A 180 -14.10 27.17 -1.48
C ALA A 180 -13.88 25.64 -1.41
N HIS A 181 -14.26 24.90 -2.45
CA HIS A 181 -14.05 23.46 -2.57
C HIS A 181 -12.56 23.09 -2.46
N CYS A 182 -11.70 23.79 -3.18
CA CYS A 182 -10.25 23.53 -3.23
C CYS A 182 -9.55 23.83 -1.90
N ARG A 183 -9.93 24.93 -1.23
CA ARG A 183 -9.44 25.23 0.13
C ARG A 183 -9.85 24.16 1.12
N ASN A 184 -11.13 23.76 1.11
CA ASN A 184 -11.63 22.71 2.00
C ASN A 184 -10.92 21.37 1.74
N ALA A 185 -10.81 20.94 0.48
CA ALA A 185 -10.13 19.69 0.13
C ALA A 185 -8.67 19.66 0.63
N THR A 186 -7.94 20.77 0.48
CA THR A 186 -6.55 20.88 0.98
C THR A 186 -6.49 20.66 2.49
N THR A 187 -7.41 21.27 3.25
CA THR A 187 -7.50 21.10 4.71
C THR A 187 -7.84 19.66 5.09
N LYS A 188 -8.80 19.03 4.39
CA LYS A 188 -9.20 17.64 4.67
C LYS A 188 -8.12 16.63 4.31
N ILE A 189 -7.36 16.84 3.23
CA ILE A 189 -6.20 16.01 2.91
C ILE A 189 -5.16 16.07 4.04
N LYS A 190 -4.83 17.28 4.55
CA LYS A 190 -3.89 17.42 5.67
C LYS A 190 -4.36 16.71 6.93
N CYS A 191 -5.67 16.72 7.21
CA CYS A 191 -6.27 15.97 8.31
C CYS A 191 -6.01 14.46 8.18
N ILE A 192 -6.25 13.88 7.00
CA ILE A 192 -6.00 12.45 6.75
C ILE A 192 -4.51 12.13 6.82
N GLU A 193 -3.64 13.01 6.32
CA GLU A 193 -2.18 12.85 6.43
C GLU A 193 -1.67 12.83 7.87
N LYS A 194 -2.23 13.66 8.75
CA LYS A 194 -1.91 13.62 10.18
C LYS A 194 -2.27 12.27 10.79
N HIS A 195 -3.45 11.75 10.47
CA HIS A 195 -3.86 10.41 10.91
C HIS A 195 -2.97 9.30 10.32
N ALA A 196 -2.63 9.38 9.03
CA ALA A 196 -1.83 8.36 8.35
C ALA A 196 -0.45 8.13 8.99
N LYS A 197 0.11 9.15 9.66
CA LYS A 197 1.37 9.04 10.43
C LYS A 197 1.27 8.12 11.65
N CYS A 198 0.06 7.81 12.10
CA CYS A 198 -0.16 6.86 13.21
C CYS A 198 -0.02 5.42 12.80
N TYR A 199 -0.32 5.09 11.53
CA TYR A 199 -0.18 3.74 11.06
C TYR A 199 1.28 3.30 11.10
N SER A 200 1.47 1.99 11.24
CA SER A 200 2.75 1.33 11.11
C SER A 200 3.32 1.48 9.69
N SER A 201 4.58 1.10 9.46
CA SER A 201 5.33 1.52 8.25
C SER A 201 4.64 1.18 6.93
N PHE A 202 4.06 -0.02 6.80
CA PHE A 202 3.44 -0.43 5.54
C PHE A 202 2.08 0.25 5.26
N PRO A 203 1.06 0.20 6.15
CA PRO A 203 -0.20 0.89 5.87
C PRO A 203 -0.01 2.40 5.73
N ARG A 204 0.94 2.99 6.48
CA ARG A 204 1.36 4.39 6.30
C ARG A 204 1.88 4.65 4.88
N GLN A 205 2.66 3.73 4.32
CA GLN A 205 3.21 3.87 2.97
C GLN A 205 2.11 3.75 1.91
N VAL A 206 1.22 2.76 2.03
CA VAL A 206 0.06 2.62 1.14
C VAL A 206 -0.78 3.91 1.14
N MET A 207 -1.05 4.44 2.34
CA MET A 207 -1.77 5.69 2.50
C MET A 207 -1.02 6.92 1.98
N GLY A 208 0.28 6.99 2.20
CA GLY A 208 1.12 8.05 1.66
C GLY A 208 1.06 8.10 0.13
N THR A 209 1.10 6.94 -0.53
CA THR A 209 0.96 6.83 -1.99
C THR A 209 -0.42 7.28 -2.45
N ALA A 210 -1.49 6.77 -1.83
CA ALA A 210 -2.87 7.14 -2.19
C ALA A 210 -3.12 8.65 -2.00
N LEU A 211 -2.70 9.22 -0.87
CA LEU A 211 -2.83 10.65 -0.60
C LEU A 211 -1.99 11.51 -1.54
N SER A 212 -0.82 11.05 -1.97
CA SER A 212 -0.01 11.73 -2.99
C SER A 212 -0.73 11.82 -4.33
N ASN A 213 -1.39 10.74 -4.76
CA ASN A 213 -2.16 10.72 -6.01
C ASN A 213 -3.42 11.59 -5.93
N ILE A 214 -4.14 11.53 -4.81
CA ILE A 214 -5.27 12.42 -4.53
C ILE A 214 -4.79 13.88 -4.58
N LYS A 215 -3.69 14.23 -3.90
CA LYS A 215 -3.12 15.58 -3.94
C LYS A 215 -2.80 16.04 -5.36
N ARG A 216 -2.19 15.18 -6.17
CA ARG A 216 -1.87 15.48 -7.57
C ARG A 216 -3.14 15.75 -8.38
N ALA A 217 -4.17 14.91 -8.22
CA ALA A 217 -5.46 15.09 -8.86
C ALA A 217 -6.15 16.40 -8.44
N TYR A 218 -6.15 16.74 -7.14
CA TYR A 218 -6.69 18.02 -6.65
C TYR A 218 -5.87 19.22 -7.13
N LYS A 219 -4.53 19.12 -7.16
CA LYS A 219 -3.68 20.21 -7.68
C LYS A 219 -4.02 20.50 -9.15
N GLN A 220 -4.23 19.45 -9.95
CA GLN A 220 -4.66 19.60 -11.35
C GLN A 220 -6.07 20.18 -11.45
N ARG A 221 -7.05 19.65 -10.69
CA ARG A 221 -8.44 20.16 -10.68
C ARG A 221 -8.55 21.60 -10.19
N CYS A 222 -7.71 21.99 -9.23
CA CYS A 222 -7.73 23.31 -8.61
C CYS A 222 -6.85 24.34 -9.32
N SER A 223 -6.22 24.00 -10.45
CA SER A 223 -5.61 25.00 -11.33
C SER A 223 -6.69 25.86 -12.01
N ARG A 224 -6.30 26.98 -12.62
CA ARG A 224 -7.24 27.87 -13.32
C ARG A 224 -8.00 27.12 -14.42
N GLU A 225 -7.28 26.33 -15.21
CA GLU A 225 -7.79 25.52 -16.32
C GLU A 225 -8.58 24.32 -15.79
N GLY A 226 -8.09 23.66 -14.73
CA GLY A 226 -8.76 22.53 -14.11
C GLY A 226 -10.13 22.89 -13.53
N LYS A 227 -10.25 24.07 -12.92
CA LYS A 227 -11.54 24.58 -12.40
C LYS A 227 -12.55 24.79 -13.51
N LYS A 228 -12.12 25.41 -14.62
CA LYS A 228 -12.97 25.62 -15.81
C LYS A 228 -13.40 24.29 -16.42
N GLU A 229 -12.48 23.34 -16.56
CA GLU A 229 -12.79 22.02 -17.12
C GLU A 229 -13.74 21.25 -16.21
N PHE A 230 -13.57 21.31 -14.89
CA PHE A 230 -14.51 20.72 -13.94
C PHE A 230 -15.92 21.28 -14.10
N LEU A 231 -16.08 22.61 -14.07
CA LEU A 231 -17.38 23.28 -14.19
C LEU A 231 -18.07 22.98 -15.53
N LYS A 232 -17.30 22.86 -16.61
CA LYS A 232 -17.81 22.44 -17.93
C LYS A 232 -18.45 21.06 -17.88
N HIS A 233 -17.88 20.11 -17.15
CA HIS A 233 -18.41 18.75 -17.04
C HIS A 233 -19.50 18.60 -15.97
N THR A 234 -19.51 19.42 -14.92
CA THR A 234 -20.54 19.34 -13.87
C THR A 234 -21.81 20.14 -14.13
N ARG A 235 -21.86 20.93 -15.22
CA ARG A 235 -23.03 21.76 -15.59
C ARG A 235 -24.35 20.99 -15.77
N CYS A 236 -24.31 19.66 -15.96
CA CYS A 236 -25.50 18.82 -15.99
C CYS A 236 -26.20 18.69 -14.63
N ILE A 237 -25.48 18.91 -13.52
CA ILE A 237 -25.99 18.76 -12.16
C ILE A 237 -26.42 20.13 -11.62
N LYS A 238 -27.70 20.46 -11.80
CA LYS A 238 -28.25 21.80 -11.47
C LYS A 238 -28.70 21.93 -10.02
N SER A 239 -28.96 20.82 -9.33
CA SER A 239 -29.42 20.82 -7.94
C SER A 239 -28.91 19.60 -7.17
N GLU A 240 -28.91 19.69 -5.84
CA GLU A 240 -28.54 18.55 -4.97
C GLU A 240 -29.51 17.36 -5.15
N LYS A 241 -30.77 17.62 -5.48
CA LYS A 241 -31.72 16.56 -5.81
C LYS A 241 -31.30 15.77 -7.06
N GLN A 242 -30.65 16.42 -8.03
CA GLN A 242 -30.14 15.76 -9.24
C GLN A 242 -28.85 14.97 -8.98
N SER A 243 -28.04 15.34 -7.99
CA SER A 243 -26.84 14.57 -7.62
C SER A 243 -27.14 13.35 -6.75
N GLU A 244 -28.34 13.24 -6.16
CA GLU A 244 -28.72 12.14 -5.25
C GLU A 244 -28.39 10.74 -5.80
N PRO A 245 -28.67 10.39 -7.07
CA PRO A 245 -28.29 9.09 -7.61
C PRO A 245 -26.77 8.83 -7.54
N ALA A 246 -25.93 9.85 -7.74
CA ALA A 246 -24.48 9.72 -7.59
C ALA A 246 -24.09 9.50 -6.12
N HIS A 247 -24.72 10.21 -5.17
CA HIS A 247 -24.49 9.95 -3.74
C HIS A 247 -24.84 8.51 -3.36
N GLN A 248 -25.93 7.95 -3.90
CA GLN A 248 -26.31 6.56 -3.67
C GLN A 248 -25.27 5.56 -4.20
N THR A 249 -24.55 5.85 -5.28
CA THR A 249 -23.45 4.97 -5.73
C THR A 249 -22.33 4.87 -4.69
N LEU A 250 -22.01 5.97 -4.00
CA LEU A 250 -21.03 5.95 -2.91
C LEU A 250 -21.58 5.22 -1.67
N ASP A 251 -22.86 5.38 -1.35
CA ASP A 251 -23.49 4.63 -0.26
C ASP A 251 -23.39 3.12 -0.51
N LYS A 252 -23.65 2.67 -1.75
CA LYS A 252 -23.51 1.25 -2.15
C LYS A 252 -22.07 0.77 -2.03
N TRP A 253 -21.11 1.59 -2.43
CA TRP A 253 -19.70 1.25 -2.28
C TRP A 253 -19.32 1.10 -0.81
N THR A 254 -19.66 2.09 0.03
CA THR A 254 -19.42 2.04 1.48
C THR A 254 -20.10 0.85 2.13
N TYR A 255 -21.34 0.52 1.74
CA TYR A 255 -22.06 -0.66 2.22
C TYR A 255 -21.31 -1.95 1.86
N ASN A 256 -20.82 -2.06 0.63
CA ASN A 256 -20.00 -3.19 0.20
C ASN A 256 -18.68 -3.30 0.98
N MET A 257 -18.04 -2.18 1.32
CA MET A 257 -16.84 -2.20 2.16
C MET A 257 -17.11 -2.74 3.57
N LYS A 258 -18.27 -2.40 4.16
CA LYS A 258 -18.71 -2.96 5.45
C LYS A 258 -19.03 -4.45 5.37
N TYR A 259 -19.66 -4.88 4.27
CA TYR A 259 -19.87 -6.30 3.99
C TYR A 259 -18.54 -7.06 3.92
N ILE A 260 -17.52 -6.52 3.23
CA ILE A 260 -16.20 -7.14 3.15
C ILE A 260 -15.57 -7.30 4.53
N LEU A 261 -15.57 -6.22 5.34
CA LEU A 261 -15.03 -6.25 6.70
C LEU A 261 -15.69 -7.30 7.61
N SER A 262 -17.00 -7.48 7.49
CA SER A 262 -17.79 -8.31 8.42
C SER A 262 -18.01 -9.75 7.97
N SER A 263 -18.00 -10.00 6.66
CA SER A 263 -18.54 -11.24 6.09
C SER A 263 -17.59 -11.94 5.11
N VAL A 264 -16.54 -11.28 4.64
CA VAL A 264 -15.54 -11.88 3.75
C VAL A 264 -14.35 -12.37 4.58
N LYS A 265 -13.77 -13.50 4.18
CA LYS A 265 -12.57 -14.05 4.83
C LYS A 265 -11.41 -13.06 4.72
N HIS A 266 -10.56 -13.06 5.73
CA HIS A 266 -9.50 -12.06 5.85
C HIS A 266 -8.52 -12.09 4.65
N GLU A 267 -8.16 -13.28 4.18
CA GLU A 267 -7.31 -13.48 3.00
C GLU A 267 -7.91 -12.89 1.70
N ASP A 268 -9.23 -12.74 1.64
CA ASP A 268 -9.96 -12.23 0.48
C ASP A 268 -10.31 -10.74 0.61
N HIS A 269 -9.96 -10.07 1.71
CA HIS A 269 -10.34 -8.67 1.92
C HIS A 269 -9.83 -7.73 0.83
N ILE A 270 -8.52 -7.76 0.53
CA ILE A 270 -7.92 -6.90 -0.51
C ILE A 270 -8.48 -7.23 -1.92
N PRO A 271 -8.51 -8.50 -2.36
CA PRO A 271 -9.21 -8.88 -3.59
C PRO A 271 -10.65 -8.37 -3.66
N ALA A 272 -11.43 -8.52 -2.59
CA ALA A 272 -12.81 -8.07 -2.55
C ALA A 272 -12.93 -6.55 -2.62
N CYS A 273 -12.02 -5.79 -2.00
CA CYS A 273 -11.96 -4.32 -2.12
C CYS A 273 -11.75 -3.89 -3.57
N CYS A 274 -10.84 -4.55 -4.29
CA CYS A 274 -10.59 -4.29 -5.70
C CYS A 274 -11.87 -4.49 -6.52
N CYS A 275 -12.58 -5.60 -6.28
CA CYS A 275 -13.82 -5.90 -6.97
C CYS A 275 -14.96 -4.94 -6.61
N ALA A 276 -15.11 -4.56 -5.34
CA ALA A 276 -16.05 -3.54 -4.91
C ALA A 276 -15.78 -2.19 -5.58
N PHE A 277 -14.52 -1.81 -5.73
CA PHE A 277 -14.14 -0.59 -6.44
C PHE A 277 -14.49 -0.64 -7.93
N HIS A 278 -14.25 -1.78 -8.60
CA HIS A 278 -14.63 -1.92 -10.02
C HIS A 278 -16.14 -1.84 -10.22
N VAL A 279 -16.93 -2.48 -9.35
CA VAL A 279 -18.41 -2.38 -9.37
C VAL A 279 -18.86 -0.94 -9.11
N PHE A 280 -18.31 -0.27 -8.10
CA PHE A 280 -18.59 1.13 -7.80
C PHE A 280 -18.28 2.04 -9.00
N ARG A 281 -17.09 1.91 -9.59
CA ARG A 281 -16.68 2.70 -10.75
C ARG A 281 -17.67 2.51 -11.89
N GLN A 282 -18.05 1.28 -12.23
CA GLN A 282 -19.00 1.02 -13.30
C GLN A 282 -20.38 1.62 -13.00
N ASP A 283 -20.88 1.50 -11.76
CA ASP A 283 -22.17 2.05 -11.35
C ASP A 283 -22.19 3.60 -11.41
N LEU A 284 -21.12 4.24 -10.93
CA LEU A 284 -20.98 5.69 -10.96
C LEU A 284 -20.92 6.22 -12.39
N ILE A 285 -20.09 5.63 -13.26
CA ILE A 285 -19.98 6.06 -14.67
C ILE A 285 -21.31 5.91 -15.41
N ARG A 286 -22.02 4.80 -15.20
CA ARG A 286 -23.37 4.61 -15.76
C ARG A 286 -24.36 5.65 -15.25
N THR A 287 -24.33 5.93 -13.95
CA THR A 287 -25.22 6.92 -13.31
C THR A 287 -24.96 8.33 -13.83
N VAL A 288 -23.70 8.73 -13.92
CA VAL A 288 -23.29 10.04 -14.46
C VAL A 288 -23.70 10.17 -15.93
N ASN A 289 -23.47 9.15 -16.75
CA ASN A 289 -23.91 9.15 -18.15
C ASN A 289 -25.41 9.43 -18.27
N LYS A 290 -26.23 8.75 -17.46
CA LYS A 290 -27.69 8.97 -17.45
C LYS A 290 -28.07 10.37 -16.97
N LEU A 291 -27.41 10.89 -15.93
CA LEU A 291 -27.67 12.24 -15.40
C LEU A 291 -27.30 13.33 -16.41
N CYS A 292 -26.27 13.10 -17.22
CA CYS A 292 -25.67 14.12 -18.08
C CYS A 292 -25.93 13.91 -19.58
N GLU A 293 -26.73 12.90 -19.95
CA GLU A 293 -27.06 12.50 -21.32
C GLU A 293 -27.47 13.69 -22.20
N ASN A 294 -28.36 14.54 -21.69
CA ASN A 294 -28.92 15.68 -22.41
C ASN A 294 -28.05 16.95 -22.40
N THR A 295 -26.93 16.97 -21.68
CA THR A 295 -26.12 18.20 -21.49
C THR A 295 -24.68 18.07 -21.97
N THR A 296 -24.04 16.92 -21.71
CA THR A 296 -22.63 16.67 -22.05
C THR A 296 -22.41 15.29 -22.66
N LYS A 297 -23.48 14.50 -22.85
CA LYS A 297 -23.41 13.13 -23.35
C LYS A 297 -22.44 12.31 -22.48
N ASP A 298 -21.49 11.62 -23.10
CA ASP A 298 -20.50 10.78 -22.44
C ASP A 298 -19.26 11.54 -21.93
N SER A 299 -19.12 12.84 -22.25
CA SER A 299 -17.89 13.57 -21.93
C SER A 299 -17.68 13.72 -20.42
N THR A 300 -18.75 13.96 -19.65
CA THR A 300 -18.66 14.09 -18.18
C THR A 300 -18.26 12.78 -17.55
N ALA A 301 -18.82 11.66 -18.00
CA ALA A 301 -18.48 10.36 -17.44
C ALA A 301 -17.02 9.98 -17.76
N LYS A 302 -16.55 10.22 -18.98
CA LYS A 302 -15.13 10.08 -19.35
C LYS A 302 -14.22 10.93 -18.47
N TYR A 303 -14.58 12.19 -18.22
CA TYR A 303 -13.83 13.08 -17.34
C TYR A 303 -13.76 12.53 -15.90
N ILE A 304 -14.89 12.07 -15.35
CA ILE A 304 -14.95 11.49 -14.01
C ILE A 304 -14.12 10.19 -13.95
N GLU A 305 -14.21 9.32 -14.94
CA GLU A 305 -13.45 8.08 -15.03
C GLU A 305 -11.93 8.33 -15.04
N GLN A 306 -11.47 9.30 -15.83
CA GLN A 306 -10.07 9.71 -15.87
C GLN A 306 -9.59 10.22 -14.51
N ASN A 307 -10.40 11.06 -13.84
CA ASN A 307 -10.08 11.60 -12.52
C ASN A 307 -9.99 10.50 -11.46
N ILE A 308 -10.96 9.58 -11.43
CA ILE A 308 -10.97 8.45 -10.50
C ILE A 308 -9.75 7.57 -10.76
N SER A 309 -9.52 7.19 -12.02
CA SER A 309 -8.41 6.30 -12.41
C SER A 309 -7.05 6.91 -12.05
N ALA A 310 -6.85 8.21 -12.28
CA ALA A 310 -5.63 8.91 -11.90
C ALA A 310 -5.42 9.00 -10.38
N GLY A 311 -6.51 9.04 -9.61
CA GLY A 311 -6.45 9.07 -8.15
C GLY A 311 -6.07 7.72 -7.53
N VAL A 312 -6.43 6.61 -8.18
CA VAL A 312 -6.27 5.26 -7.60
C VAL A 312 -5.31 4.34 -8.36
N SER A 313 -4.76 4.73 -9.51
CA SER A 313 -3.98 3.84 -10.39
C SER A 313 -2.89 3.08 -9.66
N ASP A 314 -2.05 3.79 -8.90
CA ASP A 314 -0.91 3.15 -8.22
C ASP A 314 -1.37 2.19 -7.12
N PHE A 315 -2.52 2.47 -6.52
CA PHE A 315 -3.12 1.59 -5.53
C PHE A 315 -3.66 0.31 -6.19
N LEU A 316 -4.38 0.43 -7.32
CA LEU A 316 -4.86 -0.73 -8.06
C LEU A 316 -3.72 -1.57 -8.63
N ASP A 317 -2.67 -0.92 -9.15
CA ASP A 317 -1.48 -1.62 -9.63
C ASP A 317 -0.75 -2.36 -8.52
N LEU A 318 -0.83 -1.85 -7.29
CA LEU A 318 -0.23 -2.45 -6.11
C LEU A 318 -1.03 -3.63 -5.57
N GLY A 319 -2.32 -3.43 -5.29
CA GLY A 319 -3.17 -4.40 -4.57
C GLY A 319 -4.05 -5.26 -5.47
N CYS A 320 -4.34 -4.82 -6.70
CA CYS A 320 -5.37 -5.40 -7.56
C CYS A 320 -4.82 -6.04 -8.83
N ASN A 321 -3.55 -6.49 -8.83
CA ASN A 321 -2.89 -6.95 -10.04
C ASN A 321 -3.60 -8.15 -10.74
N ARG A 322 -4.33 -8.99 -9.98
CA ARG A 322 -5.15 -10.11 -10.48
C ARG A 322 -6.62 -9.78 -10.67
N PHE A 323 -6.99 -8.56 -10.33
CA PHE A 323 -8.36 -8.04 -10.25
C PHE A 323 -8.42 -6.69 -10.93
N ARG A 324 -7.76 -6.55 -12.10
CA ARG A 324 -7.61 -5.27 -12.81
C ARG A 324 -8.91 -4.83 -13.48
N THR A 325 -9.80 -5.79 -13.72
CA THR A 325 -11.09 -5.58 -14.37
C THR A 325 -12.20 -6.30 -13.61
N ILE A 326 -13.45 -5.89 -13.86
CA ILE A 326 -14.61 -6.61 -13.32
C ILE A 326 -14.71 -8.05 -13.86
N ALA A 327 -14.20 -8.31 -15.07
CA ALA A 327 -14.14 -9.66 -15.63
C ALA A 327 -13.19 -10.56 -14.82
N ASP A 328 -12.02 -10.03 -14.45
CA ASP A 328 -11.08 -10.75 -13.58
C ASP A 328 -11.71 -11.04 -12.21
N CYS A 329 -12.46 -10.08 -11.65
CA CYS A 329 -13.21 -10.26 -10.41
C CYS A 329 -14.26 -11.38 -10.49
N ARG A 330 -15.07 -11.40 -11.54
CA ARG A 330 -16.07 -12.47 -11.76
C ARG A 330 -15.42 -13.83 -11.95
N LYS A 331 -14.24 -13.88 -12.57
CA LYS A 331 -13.48 -15.13 -12.79
C LYS A 331 -12.85 -15.65 -11.50
N ASN A 332 -12.18 -14.77 -10.74
CA ASN A 332 -11.31 -15.17 -9.64
C ASN A 332 -12.02 -15.11 -8.26
N LEU A 333 -13.03 -14.26 -8.09
CA LEU A 333 -13.87 -14.13 -6.89
C LEU A 333 -15.38 -14.13 -7.24
N PRO A 334 -15.92 -15.20 -7.87
CA PRO A 334 -17.28 -15.18 -8.42
C PRO A 334 -18.37 -14.90 -7.38
N ASN A 335 -18.33 -15.61 -6.23
CA ASN A 335 -19.37 -15.50 -5.21
C ASN A 335 -19.38 -14.12 -4.54
N ILE A 336 -18.20 -13.63 -4.14
CA ILE A 336 -18.04 -12.31 -3.51
C ILE A 336 -18.43 -11.21 -4.50
N THR A 337 -17.96 -11.29 -5.75
CA THR A 337 -18.32 -10.31 -6.79
C THR A 337 -19.81 -10.30 -7.06
N LYS A 338 -20.47 -11.46 -7.12
CA LYS A 338 -21.93 -11.56 -7.28
C LYS A 338 -22.68 -10.88 -6.13
N THR A 339 -22.24 -11.08 -4.87
CA THR A 339 -22.84 -10.41 -3.71
C THR A 339 -22.67 -8.88 -3.78
N ILE A 340 -21.46 -8.41 -4.10
CA ILE A 340 -21.17 -6.98 -4.27
C ILE A 340 -22.07 -6.36 -5.35
N GLU A 341 -22.19 -7.01 -6.51
CA GLU A 341 -23.07 -6.56 -7.59
C GLU A 341 -24.55 -6.56 -7.18
N THR A 342 -24.97 -7.57 -6.42
CA THR A 342 -26.33 -7.68 -5.90
C THR A 342 -26.64 -6.52 -4.96
N ASN A 343 -25.76 -6.23 -4.00
CA ASN A 343 -25.89 -5.08 -3.10
C ASN A 343 -25.94 -3.75 -3.87
N THR A 344 -25.17 -3.61 -4.96
CA THR A 344 -25.18 -2.40 -5.80
C THR A 344 -26.48 -2.24 -6.61
N ARG A 345 -27.14 -3.33 -6.99
CA ARG A 345 -28.43 -3.28 -7.71
C ARG A 345 -29.59 -2.89 -6.80
N HIS A 346 -29.53 -3.27 -5.52
CA HIS A 346 -30.55 -2.92 -4.54
C HIS A 346 -30.30 -1.51 -3.96
N GLY A 347 -31.37 -0.90 -3.44
CA GLY A 347 -31.23 0.30 -2.62
C GLY A 347 -30.52 -0.06 -1.31
N VAL A 348 -29.54 0.73 -0.90
CA VAL A 348 -28.87 0.60 0.41
C VAL A 348 -29.23 1.80 1.28
N PRO A 349 -29.21 1.66 2.62
CA PRO A 349 -29.38 2.80 3.49
C PRO A 349 -28.26 3.81 3.29
N ARG A 350 -28.58 5.09 3.51
CA ARG A 350 -27.60 6.19 3.51
C ARG A 350 -26.45 5.87 4.47
N GLN A 351 -25.22 6.08 4.01
CA GLN A 351 -24.03 5.87 4.82
C GLN A 351 -23.53 7.20 5.42
N GLN A 352 -23.02 7.12 6.64
CA GLN A 352 -22.46 8.28 7.38
C GLN A 352 -20.93 8.23 7.48
N THR A 353 -20.31 7.25 6.83
CA THR A 353 -18.86 6.98 6.85
C THR A 353 -18.33 6.91 5.43
N SER A 354 -17.04 7.17 5.23
CA SER A 354 -16.40 7.03 3.93
C SER A 354 -16.06 5.58 3.61
N ALA A 355 -16.21 5.16 2.35
CA ALA A 355 -15.66 3.89 1.87
C ALA A 355 -14.13 3.81 2.07
N ILE A 356 -13.44 4.95 2.02
CA ILE A 356 -11.98 5.05 2.26
C ILE A 356 -11.63 4.62 3.68
N PHE A 357 -12.48 4.92 4.66
CA PHE A 357 -12.26 4.52 6.05
C PHE A 357 -12.37 3.01 6.24
N HIS A 358 -13.37 2.37 5.63
CA HIS A 358 -13.49 0.90 5.69
C HIS A 358 -12.35 0.22 4.95
N PHE A 359 -11.95 0.77 3.80
CA PHE A 359 -10.75 0.34 3.09
C PHE A 359 -9.49 0.43 3.97
N LEU A 360 -9.37 1.52 4.73
CA LEU A 360 -8.27 1.74 5.67
C LEU A 360 -8.24 0.68 6.78
N GLN A 361 -9.39 0.36 7.36
CA GLN A 361 -9.50 -0.69 8.36
C GLN A 361 -9.02 -2.03 7.79
N ILE A 362 -9.44 -2.38 6.58
CA ILE A 362 -8.98 -3.58 5.86
C ILE A 362 -7.46 -3.57 5.65
N ALA A 363 -6.91 -2.45 5.18
CA ALA A 363 -5.49 -2.35 4.90
C ALA A 363 -4.61 -2.45 6.16
N VAL A 364 -5.15 -2.07 7.32
CA VAL A 364 -4.46 -2.17 8.61
C VAL A 364 -4.55 -3.58 9.19
N THR A 365 -5.68 -4.28 9.01
CA THR A 365 -5.85 -5.64 9.54
C THR A 365 -5.09 -6.69 8.73
N PHE A 366 -4.71 -6.41 7.48
CA PHE A 366 -3.99 -7.34 6.59
C PHE A 366 -2.54 -7.68 7.02
N HIS A 367 -2.14 -7.28 8.24
CA HIS A 367 -0.84 -7.55 8.85
C HIS A 367 -1.03 -8.01 10.29
#